data_AF-A0A0W8C3P5-F1
#
_entry.id   AF-A0A0W8C3P5-F1
#
_cell.length_a   1.000
_cell.length_b   1.000
_cell.length_c   1.000
_cell.angle_alpha   90.00
_cell.angle_beta   90.00
_cell.angle_gamma   90.00
#
_symmetry.space_group_name_H-M   'P 1'
#
loop_
_entity.id
_entity.type
_entity.pdbx_description
1 polymer ?
#
loop_
_entity_poly.entity_id
_entity_poly.type
_entity_poly.pdbx_seq_one_letter_code
_entity_poly.pdbx_strand_id
1 'polypeptide(L)'
;MKCLQLITALALALILTLTDAMPSCGPRVRRNWDAMTDAEKSTYKGALVAAMESGAYIKFVEIHTEMKSEMEAHKQCMFIYWHRLFLVIFENMLRGQGPEYACVTIPYFNWMETNNKALTGECTSLGDCSPIMKELGGFTGNPQQTVVINGKNITGTCVSEAPLNHFCQSSSKTGAACAGCLPRGQWGSAKVPASISYASVIGQVFNGSNIEKVSRTVERGCHADIHATLGSTMAKFQSPADPIFWSHHAMLDALLTIFHKCRVGTRRMTFEEKAADPVAWASCKRRVEKNPTGPPFKPTDIVTMRTGENGSNPIEASKDPLIGRYFKGVPNRFADLMDGSDLGASSYTYEINGLLAMMYNTCGGMAVKDHTSRAPEATTISSDSWSMLSDRIVERPEAGRSHFFDWFFGRVFPKETRVRRRLSSCRTGTTSKKEAIRPASSSSNHSVPVVIAVKLTRSEKRVMNWYNETMTYHGGESIETIAELERQVCMFHDQCLGGIIDYSDEFKALWGVQEPRCRTIVNAINRGEQKFIDAKWKERMETHFGCPHPANSTVVNDDAK
;
A
#
# COMPACT_ATOMS: atom_id res chain seq x y z
N MET A 1 -54.70 22.34 -34.60
CA MET A 1 -53.32 22.79 -34.25
C MET A 1 -53.13 23.12 -32.76
N LYS A 2 -53.59 22.29 -31.80
CA LYS A 2 -53.34 22.55 -30.36
C LYS A 2 -52.99 21.33 -29.48
N CYS A 3 -52.88 20.12 -30.03
CA CYS A 3 -52.44 18.94 -29.26
C CYS A 3 -50.99 18.52 -29.51
N LEU A 4 -50.33 19.01 -30.57
CA LEU A 4 -48.97 18.58 -30.92
C LEU A 4 -47.86 19.38 -30.23
N GLN A 5 -48.18 20.52 -29.60
CA GLN A 5 -47.22 21.37 -28.87
C GLN A 5 -47.13 21.06 -27.38
N LEU A 6 -48.06 20.28 -26.81
CA LEU A 6 -48.01 19.88 -25.39
C LEU A 6 -47.16 18.62 -25.16
N ILE A 7 -47.04 17.74 -26.16
CA ILE A 7 -46.27 16.50 -26.05
C ILE A 7 -44.76 16.76 -26.17
N THR A 8 -44.36 17.78 -26.91
CA THR A 8 -42.94 18.22 -27.00
C THR A 8 -42.48 18.98 -25.76
N ALA A 9 -43.37 19.70 -25.06
CA ALA A 9 -43.03 20.40 -23.82
C ALA A 9 -42.86 19.45 -22.62
N LEU A 10 -43.66 18.37 -22.54
CA LEU A 10 -43.48 17.35 -21.49
C LEU A 10 -42.28 16.43 -21.74
N ALA A 11 -41.90 16.19 -22.99
CA ALA A 11 -40.67 15.44 -23.31
C ALA A 11 -39.39 16.26 -23.07
N LEU A 12 -39.44 17.60 -23.21
CA LEU A 12 -38.30 18.49 -22.90
C LEU A 12 -38.17 18.79 -21.40
N ALA A 13 -39.25 18.70 -20.62
CA ALA A 13 -39.21 18.91 -19.17
C ALA A 13 -38.76 17.66 -18.38
N LEU A 14 -38.71 16.48 -19.02
CA LEU A 14 -38.24 15.23 -18.40
C LEU A 14 -36.74 14.95 -18.63
N ILE A 15 -36.00 15.88 -19.24
CA ILE A 15 -34.54 15.76 -19.50
C ILE A 15 -33.70 16.64 -18.55
N LEU A 16 -34.34 17.45 -17.70
CA LEU A 16 -33.66 18.34 -16.76
C LEU A 16 -34.04 17.97 -15.32
N THR A 17 -33.41 16.92 -14.79
CA THR A 17 -33.07 16.67 -13.35
C THR A 17 -32.63 15.22 -13.13
N LEU A 18 -31.81 14.67 -14.03
CA LEU A 18 -30.73 13.80 -13.53
C LEU A 18 -29.65 14.75 -13.04
N THR A 19 -29.90 15.39 -11.89
CA THR A 19 -28.76 15.72 -11.03
C THR A 19 -28.15 14.37 -10.72
N ASP A 20 -27.06 14.02 -11.41
CA ASP A 20 -26.21 12.91 -11.00
C ASP A 20 -25.97 13.14 -9.51
N ALA A 21 -26.63 12.34 -8.68
CA ALA A 21 -26.33 12.31 -7.27
C ALA A 21 -24.86 11.89 -7.23
N MET A 22 -23.97 12.85 -6.94
CA MET A 22 -22.56 12.57 -6.78
C MET A 22 -22.47 11.33 -5.88
N PRO A 23 -21.82 10.24 -6.34
CA PRO A 23 -21.76 9.03 -5.55
C PRO A 23 -21.31 9.39 -4.15
N SER A 24 -22.14 9.07 -3.15
CA SER A 24 -21.74 9.24 -1.75
C SER A 24 -20.72 8.14 -1.46
N CYS A 25 -19.46 8.42 -1.80
CA CYS A 25 -18.38 7.53 -1.47
C CYS A 25 -18.26 7.49 0.05
N GLY A 26 -18.16 6.28 0.60
CA GLY A 26 -17.64 6.13 1.95
C GLY A 26 -16.20 6.63 2.08
N PRO A 27 -15.57 6.43 3.24
CA PRO A 27 -14.15 6.65 3.42
C PRO A 27 -13.31 5.99 2.33
N ARG A 28 -12.18 6.61 1.96
CA ARG A 28 -11.22 5.99 1.05
C ARG A 28 -10.48 4.88 1.78
N VAL A 29 -10.63 3.65 1.31
CA VAL A 29 -9.95 2.47 1.86
C VAL A 29 -9.13 1.81 0.75
N ARG A 30 -7.80 1.88 0.87
CA ARG A 30 -6.89 1.17 -0.04
C ARG A 30 -6.83 -0.31 0.36
N ARG A 31 -7.02 -1.20 -0.62
CA ARG A 31 -7.12 -2.66 -0.40
C ARG A 31 -5.98 -3.41 -1.07
N ASN A 32 -5.72 -4.62 -0.58
CA ASN A 32 -4.86 -5.57 -1.29
C ASN A 32 -5.53 -5.91 -2.63
N TRP A 33 -4.78 -5.86 -3.73
CA TRP A 33 -5.27 -6.28 -5.03
C TRP A 33 -5.92 -7.67 -5.00
N ASP A 34 -5.29 -8.62 -4.30
CA ASP A 34 -5.75 -10.01 -4.24
C ASP A 34 -7.07 -10.16 -3.46
N ALA A 35 -7.45 -9.16 -2.66
CA ALA A 35 -8.70 -9.12 -1.90
C ALA A 35 -9.82 -8.33 -2.59
N MET A 36 -9.52 -7.65 -3.70
CA MET A 36 -10.53 -6.91 -4.47
C MET A 36 -11.40 -7.85 -5.31
N THR A 37 -12.67 -7.50 -5.43
CA THR A 37 -13.61 -8.11 -6.37
C THR A 37 -13.24 -7.77 -7.82
N ASP A 38 -13.69 -8.60 -8.76
CA ASP A 38 -13.48 -8.35 -10.19
C ASP A 38 -14.07 -7.00 -10.64
N ALA A 39 -15.20 -6.58 -10.04
CA ALA A 39 -15.79 -5.28 -10.30
C ALA A 39 -14.87 -4.14 -9.86
N GLU A 40 -14.32 -4.20 -8.65
CA GLU A 40 -13.37 -3.19 -8.16
C GLU A 40 -12.09 -3.14 -9.02
N LYS A 41 -11.55 -4.31 -9.39
CA LYS A 41 -10.40 -4.40 -10.29
C LYS A 41 -10.71 -3.80 -11.66
N SER A 42 -11.91 -4.07 -12.20
CA SER A 42 -12.38 -3.50 -13.46
C SER A 42 -12.53 -1.98 -13.38
N THR A 43 -13.12 -1.44 -12.30
CA THR A 43 -13.23 0.00 -12.06
C THR A 43 -11.86 0.67 -12.00
N TYR A 44 -10.89 0.07 -11.29
CA TYR A 44 -9.53 0.61 -11.21
C TYR A 44 -8.83 0.59 -12.57
N LYS A 45 -8.91 -0.51 -13.33
CA LYS A 45 -8.35 -0.59 -14.69
C LYS A 45 -9.01 0.42 -15.63
N GLY A 46 -10.32 0.61 -15.56
CA GLY A 46 -11.04 1.63 -16.32
C GLY A 46 -10.58 3.06 -15.99
N ALA A 47 -10.37 3.37 -14.71
CA ALA A 47 -9.85 4.67 -14.30
C ALA A 47 -8.44 4.95 -14.86
N LEU A 48 -7.59 3.91 -14.91
CA LEU A 48 -6.26 4.00 -15.54
C LEU A 48 -6.36 4.25 -17.04
N VAL A 49 -7.23 3.53 -17.75
CA VAL A 49 -7.49 3.74 -19.19
C VAL A 49 -7.93 5.18 -19.44
N ALA A 50 -8.95 5.67 -18.71
CA ALA A 50 -9.45 7.04 -18.86
C ALA A 50 -8.37 8.09 -18.55
N ALA A 51 -7.53 7.84 -17.53
CA ALA A 51 -6.40 8.71 -17.21
C ALA A 51 -5.32 8.74 -18.30
N MET A 52 -5.05 7.62 -18.96
CA MET A 52 -4.11 7.54 -20.08
C MET A 52 -4.67 8.25 -21.31
N GLU A 53 -5.94 8.03 -21.64
CA GLU A 53 -6.62 8.65 -22.79
C GLU A 53 -6.80 10.16 -22.65
N SER A 54 -7.04 10.66 -21.43
CA SER A 54 -7.13 12.10 -21.16
C SER A 54 -5.77 12.81 -21.19
N GLY A 55 -4.66 12.08 -21.25
CA GLY A 55 -3.30 12.61 -21.11
C GLY A 55 -2.94 13.01 -19.68
N ALA A 56 -3.81 12.79 -18.70
CA ALA A 56 -3.53 13.13 -17.31
C ALA A 56 -2.44 12.22 -16.72
N TYR A 57 -2.41 10.95 -17.13
CA TYR A 57 -1.45 9.97 -16.63
C TYR A 57 0.00 10.34 -16.93
N ILE A 58 0.31 10.75 -18.17
CA ILE A 58 1.69 11.08 -18.58
C ILE A 58 2.27 12.27 -17.81
N LYS A 59 1.43 13.19 -17.32
CA LYS A 59 1.87 14.28 -16.43
C LYS A 59 2.49 13.78 -15.13
N PHE A 60 2.06 12.64 -14.60
CA PHE A 60 2.66 12.07 -13.40
C PHE A 60 4.03 11.42 -13.70
N VAL A 61 4.21 10.85 -14.89
CA VAL A 61 5.53 10.38 -15.35
C VAL A 61 6.48 11.57 -15.50
N GLU A 62 6.00 12.70 -16.02
CA GLU A 62 6.76 13.95 -16.09
C GLU A 62 7.16 14.44 -14.69
N ILE A 63 6.24 14.44 -13.71
CA ILE A 63 6.55 14.83 -12.32
C ILE A 63 7.70 14.02 -11.75
N HIS A 64 7.68 12.70 -11.92
CA HIS A 64 8.70 11.85 -11.33
C HIS A 64 10.05 11.89 -12.08
N THR A 65 10.04 12.29 -13.36
CA THR A 65 11.26 12.38 -14.20
C THR A 65 11.86 13.78 -14.23
N GLU A 66 11.12 14.82 -13.84
CA GLU A 66 11.64 16.18 -13.70
C GLU A 66 12.65 16.25 -12.54
N MET A 67 13.85 16.75 -12.82
CA MET A 67 14.98 16.54 -11.92
C MET A 67 14.88 17.26 -10.57
N LYS A 68 14.19 18.41 -10.44
CA LYS A 68 13.98 19.01 -9.12
C LYS A 68 13.03 18.16 -8.27
N SER A 69 12.00 17.61 -8.89
CA SER A 69 11.04 16.71 -8.28
C SER A 69 11.70 15.37 -7.91
N GLU A 70 12.47 14.76 -8.83
CA GLU A 70 13.19 13.50 -8.58
C GLU A 70 14.22 13.62 -7.44
N MET A 71 14.95 14.75 -7.37
CA MET A 71 15.90 15.00 -6.27
C MET A 71 15.22 15.10 -4.90
N GLU A 72 13.94 15.49 -4.84
CA GLU A 72 13.13 15.44 -3.62
C GLU A 72 12.40 14.11 -3.43
N ALA A 73 12.24 13.31 -4.47
CA ALA A 73 11.60 12.02 -4.38
C ALA A 73 12.55 10.93 -3.85
N HIS A 74 13.87 11.00 -4.10
CA HIS A 74 14.80 9.90 -3.84
C HIS A 74 16.13 10.27 -3.18
N LYS A 75 16.76 9.29 -2.54
CA LYS A 75 18.10 9.31 -1.94
C LYS A 75 18.24 10.29 -0.76
N GLN A 76 17.15 10.55 -0.06
CA GLN A 76 17.09 11.43 1.11
C GLN A 76 16.01 10.96 2.12
N CYS A 77 15.73 11.77 3.13
CA CYS A 77 14.86 11.43 4.26
C CYS A 77 13.36 11.66 4.01
N MET A 78 12.97 12.37 2.95
CA MET A 78 11.58 12.69 2.62
C MET A 78 10.97 11.75 1.58
N PHE A 79 11.73 10.77 1.06
CA PHE A 79 11.29 9.80 0.05
C PHE A 79 9.85 9.31 0.28
N ILE A 80 9.56 8.83 1.49
CA ILE A 80 8.26 8.21 1.78
C ILE A 80 7.12 9.23 1.87
N TYR A 81 7.39 10.46 2.32
CA TYR A 81 6.40 11.54 2.38
C TYR A 81 6.14 12.15 0.99
N TRP A 82 7.18 12.33 0.18
CA TRP A 82 7.04 12.78 -1.21
C TRP A 82 6.14 11.82 -2.01
N HIS A 83 6.40 10.51 -1.90
CA HIS A 83 5.62 9.48 -2.58
C HIS A 83 4.18 9.36 -2.04
N ARG A 84 3.94 9.63 -0.75
CA ARG A 84 2.56 9.72 -0.21
C ARG A 84 1.76 10.81 -0.90
N LEU A 85 2.29 12.04 -1.00
CA LEU A 85 1.59 13.11 -1.73
C LEU A 85 1.37 12.70 -3.18
N PHE A 86 2.36 12.07 -3.82
CA PHE A 86 2.27 11.63 -5.21
C PHE A 86 1.12 10.64 -5.43
N LEU A 87 0.98 9.64 -4.54
CA LEU A 87 -0.15 8.70 -4.52
C LEU A 87 -1.49 9.41 -4.31
N VAL A 88 -1.57 10.37 -3.38
CA VAL A 88 -2.82 11.08 -3.07
C VAL A 88 -3.30 11.91 -4.26
N ILE A 89 -2.40 12.64 -4.92
CA ILE A 89 -2.76 13.43 -6.09
C ILE A 89 -3.11 12.53 -7.27
N PHE A 90 -2.40 11.41 -7.46
CA PHE A 90 -2.73 10.44 -8.50
C PHE A 90 -4.11 9.81 -8.28
N GLU A 91 -4.43 9.43 -7.04
CA GLU A 91 -5.75 8.90 -6.68
C GLU A 91 -6.85 9.94 -6.91
N ASN A 92 -6.63 11.21 -6.54
CA ASN A 92 -7.55 12.30 -6.86
C ASN A 92 -7.76 12.45 -8.37
N MET A 93 -6.70 12.28 -9.16
CA MET A 93 -6.77 12.31 -10.61
C MET A 93 -7.60 11.15 -11.18
N LEU A 94 -7.41 9.92 -10.68
CA LEU A 94 -8.21 8.76 -11.09
C LEU A 94 -9.70 8.97 -10.76
N ARG A 95 -10.00 9.47 -9.56
CA ARG A 95 -11.36 9.78 -9.12
C ARG A 95 -12.03 10.87 -9.96
N GLY A 96 -11.23 11.71 -10.60
CA GLY A 96 -11.69 12.79 -11.47
C GLY A 96 -11.85 12.43 -12.94
N GLN A 97 -11.65 11.16 -13.33
CA GLN A 97 -11.79 10.71 -14.71
C GLN A 97 -13.25 10.47 -15.13
N GLY A 98 -14.18 10.43 -14.20
CA GLY A 98 -15.61 10.20 -14.47
C GLY A 98 -16.39 9.87 -13.20
N PRO A 99 -17.72 10.06 -13.18
CA PRO A 99 -18.56 9.74 -12.02
C PRO A 99 -18.46 8.25 -11.60
N GLU A 100 -18.25 7.33 -12.54
CA GLU A 100 -18.05 5.91 -12.30
C GLU A 100 -16.75 5.59 -11.54
N TYR A 101 -15.75 6.47 -11.62
CA TYR A 101 -14.47 6.33 -10.92
C TYR A 101 -14.42 7.16 -9.63
N ALA A 102 -15.47 7.92 -9.31
CA ALA A 102 -15.47 8.88 -8.22
C ALA A 102 -15.10 8.28 -6.85
N CYS A 103 -15.31 6.98 -6.66
CA CYS A 103 -14.98 6.25 -5.43
C CYS A 103 -13.72 5.37 -5.51
N VAL A 104 -13.00 5.36 -6.63
CA VAL A 104 -11.80 4.53 -6.80
C VAL A 104 -10.72 4.91 -5.78
N THR A 105 -9.95 3.91 -5.36
CA THR A 105 -8.77 4.03 -4.50
C THR A 105 -7.63 3.22 -5.11
N ILE A 106 -6.39 3.63 -4.86
CA ILE A 106 -5.22 2.88 -5.33
C ILE A 106 -5.11 1.58 -4.50
N PRO A 107 -5.11 0.39 -5.12
CA PRO A 107 -4.83 -0.85 -4.41
C PRO A 107 -3.34 -0.99 -4.11
N TYR A 108 -2.98 -1.80 -3.12
CA TYR A 108 -1.58 -2.11 -2.85
C TYR A 108 -1.19 -3.49 -3.38
N PHE A 109 0.07 -3.59 -3.83
CA PHE A 109 0.70 -4.84 -4.25
C PHE A 109 1.33 -5.51 -3.03
N ASN A 110 0.67 -6.53 -2.48
CA ASN A 110 1.19 -7.28 -1.33
C ASN A 110 2.32 -8.24 -1.70
N TRP A 111 3.49 -7.70 -2.05
CA TRP A 111 4.66 -8.51 -2.40
C TRP A 111 5.16 -9.38 -1.22
N MET A 112 4.71 -9.14 0.01
CA MET A 112 5.06 -10.01 1.14
C MET A 112 4.36 -11.36 1.01
N GLU A 113 3.11 -11.37 0.55
CA GLU A 113 2.38 -12.59 0.21
C GLU A 113 3.04 -13.32 -0.97
N THR A 114 3.51 -12.57 -1.97
CA THR A 114 4.31 -13.10 -3.08
C THR A 114 5.55 -13.85 -2.58
N ASN A 115 6.29 -13.28 -1.61
CA ASN A 115 7.45 -13.95 -1.01
C ASN A 115 7.05 -15.20 -0.23
N ASN A 116 5.95 -15.18 0.53
CA ASN A 116 5.49 -16.35 1.28
C ASN A 116 5.16 -17.52 0.35
N LYS A 117 4.49 -17.25 -0.78
CA LYS A 117 4.19 -18.27 -1.81
C LYS A 117 5.48 -18.86 -2.40
N ALA A 118 6.47 -18.02 -2.70
CA ALA A 118 7.77 -18.47 -3.21
C ALA A 118 8.55 -19.30 -2.18
N LEU A 119 8.63 -18.82 -0.93
CA LEU A 119 9.35 -19.49 0.15
C LEU A 119 8.76 -20.88 0.47
N THR A 120 7.46 -21.06 0.23
CA THR A 120 6.75 -22.32 0.48
C THR A 120 6.63 -23.22 -0.74
N GLY A 121 7.20 -22.83 -1.88
CA GLY A 121 7.23 -23.61 -3.12
C GLY A 121 5.93 -23.61 -3.92
N GLU A 122 5.01 -22.68 -3.66
CA GLU A 122 3.74 -22.57 -4.41
C GLU A 122 3.96 -21.97 -5.83
N CYS A 123 5.05 -21.24 -6.02
CA CYS A 123 5.43 -20.56 -7.26
C CYS A 123 6.93 -20.17 -7.18
N THR A 124 7.53 -19.74 -8.29
CA THR A 124 8.98 -19.48 -8.35
C THR A 124 9.37 -18.10 -8.86
N SER A 125 8.49 -17.44 -9.64
CA SER A 125 8.73 -16.12 -10.20
C SER A 125 7.80 -15.07 -9.60
N LEU A 126 8.21 -13.81 -9.62
CA LEU A 126 7.40 -12.69 -9.16
C LEU A 126 6.08 -12.60 -9.94
N GLY A 127 6.13 -12.81 -11.26
CA GLY A 127 4.96 -12.84 -12.13
C GLY A 127 4.00 -13.98 -11.81
N ASP A 128 4.51 -15.16 -11.45
CA ASP A 128 3.65 -16.30 -11.10
C ASP A 128 3.08 -16.22 -9.69
N CYS A 129 3.85 -15.68 -8.76
CA CYS A 129 3.47 -15.53 -7.37
C CYS A 129 2.51 -14.35 -7.11
N SER A 130 2.31 -13.45 -8.08
CA SER A 130 1.57 -12.19 -7.90
C SER A 130 0.43 -12.04 -8.92
N PRO A 131 -0.84 -12.32 -8.56
CA PRO A 131 -1.99 -12.15 -9.45
C PRO A 131 -2.06 -10.75 -10.09
N ILE A 132 -1.78 -9.69 -9.33
CA ILE A 132 -1.74 -8.30 -9.83
C ILE A 132 -0.87 -8.13 -11.08
N MET A 133 0.25 -8.86 -11.20
CA MET A 133 1.15 -8.72 -12.34
C MET A 133 0.57 -9.33 -13.63
N LYS A 134 -0.28 -10.35 -13.49
CA LYS A 134 -1.03 -10.96 -14.59
C LYS A 134 -2.25 -10.12 -14.95
N GLU A 135 -2.98 -9.64 -13.94
CA GLU A 135 -4.28 -8.99 -14.11
C GLU A 135 -4.20 -7.50 -14.47
N LEU A 136 -3.10 -6.83 -14.12
CA LEU A 136 -2.85 -5.42 -14.43
C LEU A 136 -1.99 -5.28 -15.69
N GLY A 137 -2.53 -5.79 -16.80
CA GLY A 137 -1.92 -5.74 -18.13
C GLY A 137 -0.91 -6.84 -18.44
N GLY A 138 -0.64 -7.79 -17.55
CA GLY A 138 0.21 -8.95 -17.88
C GLY A 138 1.68 -8.64 -18.21
N PHE A 139 2.45 -9.67 -18.54
CA PHE A 139 3.88 -9.52 -18.90
C PHE A 139 4.30 -10.36 -20.09
N THR A 140 3.32 -10.91 -20.79
CA THR A 140 3.47 -11.58 -22.08
C THR A 140 3.14 -10.58 -23.18
N GLY A 141 3.88 -10.59 -24.28
CA GLY A 141 3.64 -9.63 -25.35
C GLY A 141 4.55 -9.83 -26.55
N ASN A 142 4.57 -8.82 -27.40
CA ASN A 142 5.38 -8.78 -28.60
C ASN A 142 6.89 -8.85 -28.27
N PRO A 143 7.76 -9.18 -29.25
CA PRO A 143 9.21 -9.19 -29.07
C PRO A 143 9.76 -7.90 -28.45
N GLN A 144 11.02 -7.96 -27.99
CA GLN A 144 11.69 -6.85 -27.35
C GLN A 144 11.64 -5.57 -28.21
N GLN A 145 11.04 -4.50 -27.68
CA GLN A 145 10.85 -3.21 -28.36
C GLN A 145 11.35 -2.06 -27.49
N THR A 146 11.82 -1.00 -28.14
CA THR A 146 12.20 0.25 -27.49
C THR A 146 11.12 1.30 -27.65
N VAL A 147 10.65 1.87 -26.54
CA VAL A 147 9.74 3.04 -26.51
C VAL A 147 10.47 4.21 -25.85
N VAL A 148 10.34 5.40 -26.41
CA VAL A 148 10.92 6.63 -25.86
C VAL A 148 9.94 7.26 -24.88
N ILE A 149 10.01 6.85 -23.61
CA ILE A 149 9.10 7.33 -22.56
C ILE A 149 9.66 8.62 -21.97
N ASN A 150 8.93 9.71 -22.14
CA ASN A 150 9.31 11.06 -21.71
C ASN A 150 10.78 11.41 -21.99
N GLY A 151 11.24 11.14 -23.22
CA GLY A 151 12.60 11.43 -23.68
C GLY A 151 13.66 10.34 -23.38
N LYS A 152 13.31 9.25 -22.70
CA LYS A 152 14.25 8.16 -22.38
C LYS A 152 13.93 6.89 -23.17
N ASN A 153 14.94 6.30 -23.81
CA ASN A 153 14.84 4.98 -24.43
C ASN A 153 14.65 3.90 -23.35
N ILE A 154 13.52 3.20 -23.41
CA ILE A 154 13.19 2.07 -22.54
C ILE A 154 12.97 0.84 -23.39
N THR A 155 13.69 -0.24 -23.09
CA THR A 155 13.62 -1.49 -23.84
C THR A 155 13.04 -2.60 -22.97
N GLY A 156 12.16 -3.43 -23.54
CA GLY A 156 11.55 -4.56 -22.84
C GLY A 156 10.55 -5.29 -23.74
N THR A 157 9.84 -6.27 -23.18
CA THR A 157 8.67 -6.87 -23.85
C THR A 157 7.58 -5.80 -23.91
N CYS A 158 7.18 -5.37 -25.11
CA CYS A 158 6.11 -4.38 -25.21
C CYS A 158 4.76 -5.05 -25.01
N VAL A 159 4.15 -4.76 -23.86
CA VAL A 159 2.89 -5.36 -23.47
C VAL A 159 1.75 -4.42 -23.82
N SER A 160 0.77 -4.92 -24.58
CA SER A 160 -0.38 -4.18 -25.09
C SER A 160 -1.71 -4.75 -24.58
N GLU A 161 -1.70 -5.50 -23.48
CA GLU A 161 -2.93 -5.92 -22.81
C GLU A 161 -3.46 -4.75 -21.94
N ALA A 162 -4.77 -4.62 -21.83
CA ALA A 162 -5.37 -3.52 -21.09
C ALA A 162 -4.95 -3.53 -19.59
N PRO A 163 -4.57 -2.38 -19.02
CA PRO A 163 -4.77 -1.01 -19.54
C PRO A 163 -3.64 -0.47 -20.45
N LEU A 164 -2.59 -1.24 -20.73
CA LEU A 164 -1.36 -0.76 -21.35
C LEU A 164 -1.49 -0.44 -22.85
N ASN A 165 -2.49 -0.98 -23.53
CA ASN A 165 -2.84 -0.57 -24.90
C ASN A 165 -3.25 0.90 -25.03
N HIS A 166 -3.59 1.57 -23.93
CA HIS A 166 -3.93 3.00 -23.92
C HIS A 166 -2.71 3.87 -23.56
N PHE A 167 -1.56 3.28 -23.29
CA PHE A 167 -0.36 4.01 -22.86
C PHE A 167 0.13 4.98 -23.94
N CYS A 168 0.35 6.23 -23.51
CA CYS A 168 1.00 7.26 -24.32
C CYS A 168 2.30 7.72 -23.67
N GLN A 169 3.36 7.77 -24.47
CA GLN A 169 4.74 7.91 -24.02
C GLN A 169 5.19 9.36 -23.75
N SER A 170 4.44 10.37 -24.19
CA SER A 170 4.70 11.80 -23.96
C SER A 170 3.43 12.64 -24.11
N SER A 171 3.42 13.86 -23.55
CA SER A 171 2.29 14.79 -23.64
C SER A 171 2.02 15.28 -25.07
N SER A 172 3.03 15.27 -25.93
CA SER A 172 2.97 15.67 -27.34
C SER A 172 2.40 14.58 -28.27
N LYS A 173 2.12 13.38 -27.75
CA LYS A 173 1.56 12.26 -28.49
C LYS A 173 0.13 12.03 -28.03
N THR A 174 -0.76 11.73 -28.96
CA THR A 174 -2.18 11.43 -28.68
C THR A 174 -2.72 10.43 -29.70
N GLY A 175 -3.80 9.73 -29.34
CA GLY A 175 -4.50 8.79 -30.22
C GLY A 175 -3.56 7.77 -30.85
N ALA A 176 -3.64 7.61 -32.18
CA ALA A 176 -2.84 6.64 -32.92
C ALA A 176 -1.30 6.91 -32.92
N ALA A 177 -0.86 8.08 -32.44
CA ALA A 177 0.57 8.38 -32.30
C ALA A 177 1.16 7.87 -30.96
N CYS A 178 0.31 7.43 -30.03
CA CYS A 178 0.74 6.79 -28.80
C CYS A 178 1.34 5.41 -29.09
N ALA A 179 2.27 4.97 -28.23
CA ALA A 179 2.93 3.68 -28.38
C ALA A 179 1.94 2.50 -28.35
N GLY A 180 0.86 2.61 -27.58
CA GLY A 180 -0.15 1.55 -27.45
C GLY A 180 0.39 0.25 -26.83
N CYS A 181 1.55 0.34 -26.19
CA CYS A 181 2.15 -0.73 -25.41
C CYS A 181 3.18 -0.13 -24.45
N LEU A 182 3.46 -0.85 -23.37
CA LEU A 182 4.47 -0.46 -22.39
C LEU A 182 5.58 -1.53 -22.30
N PRO A 183 6.87 -1.16 -22.42
CA PRO A 183 7.97 -2.09 -22.20
C PRO A 183 8.03 -2.57 -20.74
N ARG A 184 7.87 -3.87 -20.51
CA ARG A 184 8.06 -4.54 -19.22
C ARG A 184 9.28 -5.46 -19.25
N GLY A 185 9.85 -5.73 -18.08
CA GLY A 185 10.92 -6.72 -17.94
C GLY A 185 10.39 -8.16 -18.03
N GLN A 186 11.28 -9.14 -17.88
CA GLN A 186 10.94 -10.56 -17.94
C GLN A 186 10.29 -11.04 -16.63
N TRP A 187 9.09 -10.56 -16.33
CA TRP A 187 8.44 -10.78 -15.03
C TRP A 187 8.09 -12.26 -14.75
N GLY A 188 7.86 -13.05 -15.80
CA GLY A 188 7.57 -14.49 -15.68
C GLY A 188 8.78 -15.34 -15.27
N SER A 189 10.00 -14.80 -15.35
CA SER A 189 11.22 -15.44 -14.86
C SER A 189 11.95 -14.61 -13.79
N ALA A 190 11.39 -13.47 -13.41
CA ALA A 190 11.96 -12.59 -12.39
C ALA A 190 11.89 -13.28 -11.03
N LYS A 191 13.05 -13.46 -10.38
CA LYS A 191 13.10 -14.10 -9.06
C LYS A 191 12.45 -13.23 -7.99
N VAL A 192 11.79 -13.86 -7.03
CA VAL A 192 11.17 -13.18 -5.90
C VAL A 192 12.26 -12.70 -4.92
N PRO A 193 12.43 -11.39 -4.67
CA PRO A 193 13.51 -10.92 -3.83
C PRO A 193 13.39 -11.41 -2.38
N ALA A 194 14.52 -11.65 -1.73
CA ALA A 194 14.53 -12.05 -0.32
C ALA A 194 14.19 -10.87 0.61
N SER A 195 14.49 -9.63 0.19
CA SER A 195 14.27 -8.44 1.02
C SER A 195 12.79 -8.10 1.24
N ILE A 196 11.90 -8.67 0.42
CA ILE A 196 10.45 -8.50 0.51
C ILE A 196 9.78 -9.57 1.40
N SER A 197 10.58 -10.43 2.05
CA SER A 197 10.08 -11.39 3.04
C SER A 197 9.64 -10.71 4.35
N TYR A 198 8.69 -11.33 5.07
CA TYR A 198 8.20 -10.81 6.36
C TYR A 198 9.34 -10.47 7.35
N ALA A 199 10.30 -11.39 7.51
CA ALA A 199 11.45 -11.21 8.41
C ALA A 199 12.31 -9.99 8.03
N SER A 200 12.63 -9.84 6.74
CA SER A 200 13.40 -8.69 6.24
C SER A 200 12.64 -7.37 6.39
N VAL A 201 11.34 -7.35 6.10
CA VAL A 201 10.53 -6.11 6.17
C VAL A 201 10.39 -5.59 7.59
N ILE A 202 10.19 -6.48 8.58
CA ILE A 202 10.19 -6.09 9.98
C ILE A 202 11.48 -5.34 10.32
N GLY A 203 12.64 -5.89 9.92
CA GLY A 203 13.93 -5.24 10.11
C GLY A 203 14.02 -3.87 9.41
N GLN A 204 13.47 -3.74 8.20
CA GLN A 204 13.49 -2.48 7.46
C GLN A 204 12.62 -1.38 8.08
N VAL A 205 11.46 -1.75 8.64
CA VAL A 205 10.49 -0.79 9.18
C VAL A 205 10.76 -0.45 10.64
N PHE A 206 11.23 -1.40 11.44
CA PHE A 206 11.27 -1.26 12.89
C PHE A 206 12.67 -1.09 13.50
N ASN A 207 13.74 -1.44 12.78
CA ASN A 207 15.11 -1.23 13.26
C ASN A 207 15.57 0.25 13.15
N GLY A 208 14.82 1.08 12.42
CA GLY A 208 15.10 2.51 12.33
C GLY A 208 14.74 3.26 13.62
N SER A 209 15.59 4.19 14.06
CA SER A 209 15.31 5.04 15.25
C SER A 209 14.22 6.09 14.98
N ASN A 210 14.17 6.61 13.76
CA ASN A 210 13.24 7.64 13.29
C ASN A 210 12.91 7.45 11.80
N ILE A 211 12.04 8.31 11.27
CA ILE A 211 11.57 8.26 9.89
C ILE A 211 12.70 8.36 8.86
N GLU A 212 13.78 9.11 9.13
CA GLU A 212 14.90 9.19 8.19
C GLU A 212 15.53 7.81 7.99
N LYS A 213 15.80 7.09 9.09
CA LYS A 213 16.42 5.77 9.02
C LYS A 213 15.49 4.77 8.36
N VAL A 214 14.20 4.80 8.69
CA VAL A 214 13.17 3.92 8.10
C VAL A 214 13.02 4.20 6.60
N SER A 215 12.81 5.47 6.22
CA SER A 215 12.66 5.89 4.82
C SER A 215 13.85 5.44 3.97
N ARG A 216 15.09 5.65 4.44
CA ARG A 216 16.30 5.21 3.71
C ARG A 216 16.41 3.68 3.61
N THR A 217 16.01 2.97 4.66
CA THR A 217 16.14 1.51 4.71
C THR A 217 15.09 0.84 3.83
N VAL A 218 13.86 1.34 3.84
CA VAL A 218 12.77 0.92 2.95
C VAL A 218 13.11 1.24 1.49
N GLU A 219 13.58 2.47 1.21
CA GLU A 219 13.96 2.91 -0.15
C GLU A 219 15.03 1.99 -0.77
N ARG A 220 16.06 1.63 0.01
CA ARG A 220 17.20 0.80 -0.45
C ARG A 220 16.94 -0.71 -0.36
N GLY A 221 15.94 -1.13 0.40
CA GLY A 221 15.56 -2.52 0.58
C GLY A 221 14.43 -2.89 -0.37
N CYS A 222 13.26 -3.20 0.18
CA CYS A 222 12.10 -3.70 -0.55
C CYS A 222 11.67 -2.80 -1.73
N HIS A 223 11.80 -1.47 -1.63
CA HIS A 223 11.48 -0.56 -2.74
C HIS A 223 12.40 -0.77 -3.94
N ALA A 224 13.73 -0.67 -3.73
CA ALA A 224 14.71 -0.82 -4.79
C ALA A 224 14.72 -2.23 -5.39
N ASP A 225 14.57 -3.27 -4.56
CA ASP A 225 14.55 -4.66 -5.02
C ASP A 225 13.39 -4.94 -5.98
N ILE A 226 12.17 -4.45 -5.71
CA ILE A 226 11.04 -4.61 -6.63
C ILE A 226 11.30 -3.86 -7.94
N HIS A 227 11.75 -2.60 -7.88
CA HIS A 227 12.07 -1.82 -9.09
C HIS A 227 13.15 -2.49 -9.96
N ALA A 228 14.22 -2.97 -9.33
CA ALA A 228 15.32 -3.65 -10.02
C ALA A 228 14.87 -4.97 -10.63
N THR A 229 14.09 -5.76 -9.89
CA THR A 229 13.60 -7.08 -10.31
C THR A 229 12.62 -7.00 -11.46
N LEU A 230 11.71 -6.01 -11.44
CA LEU A 230 10.76 -5.80 -12.53
C LEU A 230 11.45 -5.28 -13.80
N GLY A 231 12.61 -4.63 -13.70
CA GLY A 231 13.42 -4.25 -14.85
C GLY A 231 12.73 -3.25 -15.80
N SER A 232 13.32 -3.06 -16.98
CA SER A 232 12.75 -2.22 -18.07
C SER A 232 12.24 -0.86 -17.56
N THR A 233 10.98 -0.49 -17.84
CA THR A 233 10.32 0.74 -17.34
C THR A 233 10.44 0.89 -15.82
N MET A 234 10.15 -0.18 -15.06
CA MET A 234 10.18 -0.15 -13.60
C MET A 234 11.58 0.05 -13.00
N ALA A 235 12.65 -0.15 -13.78
CA ALA A 235 14.03 0.09 -13.33
C ALA A 235 14.51 1.54 -13.54
N LYS A 236 13.71 2.43 -14.13
CA LYS A 236 14.12 3.81 -14.50
C LYS A 236 13.30 4.87 -13.78
N PHE A 237 13.69 6.14 -13.93
CA PHE A 237 12.87 7.29 -13.50
C PHE A 237 11.50 7.31 -14.18
N GLN A 238 11.33 6.64 -15.31
CA GLN A 238 10.06 6.47 -16.00
C GLN A 238 9.14 5.41 -15.35
N SER A 239 9.51 4.83 -14.20
CA SER A 239 8.75 3.76 -13.55
C SER A 239 7.26 4.05 -13.33
N PRO A 240 6.78 5.30 -13.07
CA PRO A 240 5.34 5.57 -12.99
C PRO A 240 4.57 5.37 -14.30
N ALA A 241 5.27 5.24 -15.44
CA ALA A 241 4.64 4.86 -16.70
C ALA A 241 3.95 3.48 -16.61
N ASP A 242 4.44 2.60 -15.72
CA ASP A 242 3.81 1.31 -15.44
C ASP A 242 2.78 1.43 -14.30
N PRO A 243 1.51 1.04 -14.52
CA PRO A 243 0.49 1.05 -13.48
C PRO A 243 0.84 0.29 -12.19
N ILE A 244 1.73 -0.72 -12.27
CA ILE A 244 2.16 -1.46 -11.07
C ILE A 244 2.93 -0.57 -10.09
N PHE A 245 3.54 0.53 -10.56
CA PHE A 245 4.23 1.52 -9.73
C PHE A 245 3.35 2.00 -8.58
N TRP A 246 2.10 2.35 -8.89
CA TRP A 246 1.17 2.93 -7.91
C TRP A 246 0.81 1.92 -6.82
N SER A 247 0.64 0.66 -7.20
CA SER A 247 0.35 -0.41 -6.24
C SER A 247 1.55 -0.80 -5.40
N HIS A 248 2.76 -0.79 -5.98
CA HIS A 248 4.02 -0.96 -5.25
C HIS A 248 4.21 0.15 -4.22
N HIS A 249 4.06 1.41 -4.61
CA HIS A 249 4.21 2.55 -3.69
C HIS A 249 3.07 2.62 -2.66
N ALA A 250 1.87 2.16 -2.98
CA ALA A 250 0.79 2.02 -1.99
C ALA A 250 1.11 0.97 -0.91
N MET A 251 1.88 -0.08 -1.24
CA MET A 251 2.39 -1.04 -0.25
C MET A 251 3.43 -0.41 0.67
N LEU A 252 4.34 0.41 0.12
CA LEU A 252 5.33 1.16 0.92
C LEU A 252 4.65 2.17 1.85
N ASP A 253 3.59 2.84 1.38
CA ASP A 253 2.80 3.74 2.20
C ASP A 253 1.96 3.01 3.28
N ALA A 254 1.56 1.75 3.04
CA ALA A 254 1.00 0.89 4.08
C ALA A 254 2.04 0.58 5.18
N LEU A 255 3.31 0.37 4.82
CA LEU A 255 4.40 0.23 5.80
C LEU A 255 4.61 1.52 6.60
N LEU A 256 4.45 2.70 5.99
CA LEU A 256 4.48 3.98 6.71
C LEU A 256 3.34 4.10 7.72
N THR A 257 2.12 3.67 7.34
CA THR A 257 0.97 3.62 8.26
C THR A 257 1.24 2.71 9.46
N ILE A 258 1.86 1.55 9.24
CA ILE A 258 2.28 0.62 10.30
C ILE A 258 3.35 1.27 11.20
N PHE A 259 4.39 1.85 10.61
CA PHE A 259 5.45 2.55 11.35
C PHE A 259 4.85 3.64 12.25
N HIS A 260 4.00 4.49 11.67
CA HIS A 260 3.36 5.59 12.39
C HIS A 260 2.57 5.06 13.60
N LYS A 261 1.65 4.10 13.38
CA LYS A 261 0.89 3.47 14.47
C LYS A 261 1.79 2.93 15.57
N CYS A 262 2.87 2.25 15.20
CA CYS A 262 3.70 1.50 16.13
C CYS A 262 4.76 2.32 16.87
N ARG A 263 5.22 3.42 16.28
CA ARG A 263 6.38 4.17 16.77
C ARG A 263 6.08 5.63 17.11
N VAL A 264 5.02 6.18 16.54
CA VAL A 264 4.57 7.56 16.76
C VAL A 264 3.27 7.56 17.57
N GLY A 265 2.38 6.62 17.28
CA GLY A 265 1.06 6.50 17.87
C GLY A 265 -0.04 6.83 16.87
N THR A 266 -1.29 6.79 17.33
CA THR A 266 -2.49 6.98 16.50
C THR A 266 -3.24 8.27 16.81
N ARG A 267 -2.72 9.06 17.76
CA ARG A 267 -3.32 10.34 18.10
C ARG A 267 -3.12 11.30 16.93
N ARG A 268 -4.18 11.96 16.50
CA ARG A 268 -4.06 13.07 15.56
C ARG A 268 -3.21 14.17 16.21
N MET A 269 -2.17 14.59 15.50
CA MET A 269 -1.20 15.59 15.95
C MET A 269 -1.49 16.93 15.26
N THR A 270 -1.30 18.04 15.97
CA THR A 270 -1.24 19.36 15.31
C THR A 270 0.00 19.44 14.43
N PHE A 271 0.06 20.44 13.54
CA PHE A 271 1.24 20.64 12.72
C PHE A 271 2.51 20.83 13.56
N GLU A 272 2.43 21.58 14.65
CA GLU A 272 3.55 21.85 15.56
C GLU A 272 4.02 20.58 16.26
N GLU A 273 3.08 19.73 16.68
CA GLU A 273 3.40 18.42 17.25
C GLU A 273 4.10 17.53 16.21
N LYS A 274 3.57 17.44 14.99
CA LYS A 274 4.19 16.69 13.88
C LYS A 274 5.61 17.19 13.60
N ALA A 275 5.78 18.51 13.57
CA ALA A 275 7.07 19.16 13.31
C ALA A 275 8.11 18.92 14.43
N ALA A 276 7.66 18.68 15.65
CA ALA A 276 8.51 18.48 16.83
C ALA A 276 8.75 17.00 17.17
N ASP A 277 8.03 16.06 16.56
CA ASP A 277 8.14 14.64 16.89
C ASP A 277 9.49 14.04 16.41
N PRO A 278 10.35 13.55 17.32
CA PRO A 278 11.70 13.10 16.96
C PRO A 278 11.73 11.72 16.26
N VAL A 279 10.61 11.00 16.24
CA VAL A 279 10.48 9.70 15.60
C VAL A 279 9.85 9.86 14.21
N ALA A 280 8.79 10.66 14.13
CA ALA A 280 8.02 10.89 12.91
C ALA A 280 8.61 12.00 12.02
N TRP A 281 9.44 12.88 12.57
CA TRP A 281 10.16 13.91 11.82
C TRP A 281 11.67 13.79 12.02
N ALA A 282 12.41 13.93 10.92
CA ALA A 282 13.85 14.06 10.92
C ALA A 282 14.27 14.94 9.74
N SER A 283 15.24 15.81 9.96
CA SER A 283 15.75 16.70 8.92
C SER A 283 17.09 16.18 8.38
N CYS A 284 17.18 16.10 7.06
CA CYS A 284 18.42 15.81 6.34
C CYS A 284 18.67 16.87 5.27
N LYS A 285 19.91 16.94 4.77
CA LYS A 285 20.28 17.85 3.69
C LYS A 285 19.58 17.47 2.38
N ARG A 286 19.04 18.48 1.70
CA ARG A 286 18.54 18.34 0.33
C ARG A 286 19.65 17.92 -0.61
N ARG A 287 19.26 17.18 -1.66
CA ARG A 287 20.17 16.80 -2.72
C ARG A 287 20.38 17.99 -3.66
N VAL A 288 21.64 18.26 -3.99
CA VAL A 288 22.04 19.12 -5.11
C VAL A 288 22.81 18.21 -6.05
N GLU A 289 22.27 18.05 -7.25
CA GLU A 289 22.70 17.01 -8.19
C GLU A 289 22.64 15.61 -7.55
N LYS A 290 23.80 14.99 -7.31
CA LYS A 290 23.94 13.66 -6.71
C LYS A 290 24.27 13.71 -5.21
N ASN A 291 24.59 14.87 -4.65
CA ASN A 291 25.17 14.99 -3.31
C ASN A 291 24.22 15.67 -2.31
N PRO A 292 24.18 15.24 -1.03
CA PRO A 292 23.35 15.87 0.00
C PRO A 292 24.02 17.13 0.58
N THR A 293 24.23 18.15 -0.26
CA THR A 293 24.93 19.39 0.11
C THR A 293 24.01 20.61 0.22
N GLY A 294 22.73 20.47 -0.14
CA GLY A 294 21.75 21.54 -0.06
C GLY A 294 21.30 21.88 1.36
N PRO A 295 20.41 22.89 1.51
CA PRO A 295 19.86 23.23 2.81
C PRO A 295 19.05 22.06 3.39
N PRO A 296 18.97 21.95 4.72
CA PRO A 296 18.18 20.90 5.38
C PRO A 296 16.68 21.08 5.11
N PHE A 297 15.94 19.97 5.00
CA PHE A 297 14.48 19.98 4.93
C PHE A 297 13.88 20.56 6.22
N LYS A 298 12.85 21.39 6.08
CA LYS A 298 12.06 21.91 7.20
C LYS A 298 10.65 21.29 7.19
N PRO A 299 10.00 21.14 8.36
CA PRO A 299 8.61 20.67 8.45
C PRO A 299 7.65 21.46 7.56
N THR A 300 7.91 22.77 7.42
CA THR A 300 7.10 23.74 6.68
C THR A 300 7.36 23.78 5.19
N ASP A 301 8.41 23.09 4.71
CA ASP A 301 8.74 23.11 3.29
C ASP A 301 7.60 22.47 2.49
N ILE A 302 7.18 23.17 1.44
CA ILE A 302 6.22 22.65 0.46
C ILE A 302 6.95 21.62 -0.42
N VAL A 303 6.30 20.49 -0.66
CA VAL A 303 6.82 19.43 -1.53
C VAL A 303 6.91 19.94 -2.97
N THR A 304 8.07 19.81 -3.60
CA THR A 304 8.26 20.18 -5.01
C THR A 304 7.74 19.08 -5.92
N MET A 305 6.77 19.41 -6.78
CA MET A 305 6.26 18.55 -7.86
C MET A 305 6.04 19.39 -9.12
N ARG A 306 6.83 19.15 -10.15
CA ARG A 306 6.83 19.93 -11.39
C ARG A 306 6.64 19.02 -12.59
N THR A 307 5.79 19.42 -13.53
CA THR A 307 5.53 18.66 -14.76
C THR A 307 6.03 19.42 -15.98
N GLY A 308 6.56 18.68 -16.95
CA GLY A 308 7.06 19.19 -18.21
C GLY A 308 7.64 18.05 -19.05
N GLU A 309 7.22 17.95 -20.30
CA GLU A 309 7.68 16.91 -21.21
C GLU A 309 9.20 16.95 -21.34
N ASN A 310 9.85 15.81 -21.09
CA ASN A 310 11.29 15.64 -21.07
C ASN A 310 12.03 16.71 -20.22
N GLY A 311 11.39 17.18 -19.14
CA GLY A 311 11.92 18.23 -18.28
C GLY A 311 12.04 19.61 -18.94
N SER A 312 11.44 19.83 -20.11
CA SER A 312 11.47 21.10 -20.83
C SER A 312 10.42 22.06 -20.27
N ASN A 313 10.85 23.30 -19.94
CA ASN A 313 10.01 24.37 -19.38
C ASN A 313 9.03 23.89 -18.28
N PRO A 314 9.50 23.18 -17.25
CA PRO A 314 8.61 22.53 -16.30
C PRO A 314 7.92 23.57 -15.42
N ILE A 315 6.62 23.40 -15.23
CA ILE A 315 5.77 24.22 -14.36
C ILE A 315 5.46 23.46 -13.07
N GLU A 316 5.05 24.19 -12.02
CA GLU A 316 4.49 23.54 -10.82
C GLU A 316 3.25 22.73 -11.22
N ALA A 317 3.19 21.45 -10.84
CA ALA A 317 2.12 20.55 -11.26
C ALA A 317 0.74 21.00 -10.76
N SER A 318 0.68 21.71 -9.63
CA SER A 318 -0.53 22.36 -9.12
C SER A 318 -1.08 23.48 -10.01
N LYS A 319 -0.27 23.99 -10.95
CA LYS A 319 -0.64 25.02 -11.94
C LYS A 319 -0.86 24.44 -13.33
N ASP A 320 -0.63 23.13 -13.53
CA ASP A 320 -0.89 22.49 -14.81
C ASP A 320 -2.40 22.50 -15.13
N PRO A 321 -2.81 22.86 -16.35
CA PRO A 321 -4.22 23.01 -16.69
C PRO A 321 -5.01 21.69 -16.64
N LEU A 322 -4.34 20.54 -16.77
CA LEU A 322 -4.98 19.23 -16.79
C LEU A 322 -5.04 18.61 -15.39
N ILE A 323 -3.93 18.63 -14.66
CA ILE A 323 -3.81 17.94 -13.37
C ILE A 323 -3.82 18.86 -12.14
N GLY A 324 -3.62 20.17 -12.31
CA GLY A 324 -3.49 21.13 -11.21
C GLY A 324 -4.71 21.16 -10.29
N ARG A 325 -5.91 20.91 -10.84
CA ARG A 325 -7.16 20.81 -10.09
C ARG A 325 -7.13 19.75 -8.98
N TYR A 326 -6.35 18.68 -9.14
CA TYR A 326 -6.30 17.56 -8.19
C TYR A 326 -5.44 17.83 -6.95
N PHE A 327 -4.63 18.90 -6.98
CA PHE A 327 -3.86 19.39 -5.83
C PHE A 327 -4.69 20.25 -4.87
N LYS A 328 -5.85 20.74 -5.30
CA LYS A 328 -6.65 21.69 -4.52
C LYS A 328 -7.13 21.05 -3.21
N GLY A 329 -6.80 21.68 -2.09
CA GLY A 329 -7.24 21.26 -0.76
C GLY A 329 -6.47 20.07 -0.18
N VAL A 330 -5.40 19.61 -0.85
CA VAL A 330 -4.49 18.60 -0.31
C VAL A 330 -3.37 19.29 0.46
N PRO A 331 -3.16 19.00 1.75
CA PRO A 331 -2.00 19.48 2.48
C PRO A 331 -0.69 19.05 1.80
N ASN A 332 0.27 19.96 1.68
CA ASN A 332 1.45 19.75 0.83
C ASN A 332 2.78 20.19 1.48
N ARG A 333 2.80 20.47 2.79
CA ARG A 333 4.05 20.59 3.54
C ARG A 333 4.47 19.23 4.04
N PHE A 334 5.77 18.95 4.14
CA PHE A 334 6.22 17.60 4.51
C PHE A 334 5.66 17.10 5.84
N ALA A 335 5.58 17.96 6.87
CA ALA A 335 5.01 17.53 8.15
C ALA A 335 3.48 17.29 8.08
N ASP A 336 2.74 17.91 7.16
CA ASP A 336 1.31 17.61 7.00
C ASP A 336 1.09 16.15 6.53
N LEU A 337 2.03 15.62 5.75
CA LEU A 337 1.96 14.29 5.12
C LEU A 337 2.28 13.13 6.07
N MET A 338 2.62 13.41 7.32
CA MET A 338 3.00 12.39 8.31
C MET A 338 1.92 11.32 8.53
N ASP A 339 0.64 11.71 8.45
CA ASP A 339 -0.52 10.85 8.69
C ASP A 339 -1.49 10.90 7.51
N GLY A 340 -1.68 9.76 6.82
CA GLY A 340 -2.57 9.64 5.68
C GLY A 340 -4.06 9.81 6.02
N SER A 341 -4.41 9.67 7.31
CA SER A 341 -5.77 9.93 7.81
C SER A 341 -6.05 11.41 8.10
N ASP A 342 -5.04 12.27 7.94
CA ASP A 342 -5.10 13.70 8.23
C ASP A 342 -4.78 14.58 7.01
N LEU A 343 -5.43 14.28 5.88
CA LEU A 343 -5.22 14.97 4.58
C LEU A 343 -6.49 15.64 4.05
N GLY A 344 -7.38 16.07 4.96
CA GLY A 344 -8.66 16.69 4.60
C GLY A 344 -9.57 15.74 3.81
N ALA A 345 -10.17 16.22 2.71
CA ALA A 345 -11.03 15.41 1.82
C ALA A 345 -10.28 14.32 1.04
N SER A 346 -8.94 14.32 1.10
CA SER A 346 -8.08 13.30 0.49
C SER A 346 -7.54 12.31 1.51
N SER A 347 -8.03 12.35 2.75
CA SER A 347 -7.68 11.36 3.77
C SER A 347 -8.10 9.96 3.34
N TYR A 348 -7.29 8.97 3.70
CA TYR A 348 -7.53 7.58 3.38
C TYR A 348 -7.05 6.68 4.52
N THR A 349 -7.49 5.43 4.47
CA THR A 349 -7.03 4.36 5.35
C THR A 349 -6.73 3.11 4.52
N TYR A 350 -6.32 2.04 5.19
CA TYR A 350 -6.05 0.75 4.58
C TYR A 350 -6.99 -0.33 5.13
N GLU A 351 -7.32 -1.27 4.27
CA GLU A 351 -7.70 -2.62 4.66
C GLU A 351 -6.48 -3.52 4.48
N ILE A 352 -5.85 -3.89 5.58
CA ILE A 352 -4.65 -4.74 5.59
C ILE A 352 -5.01 -6.18 5.91
N ASN A 353 -4.38 -7.12 5.21
CA ASN A 353 -4.61 -8.55 5.36
C ASN A 353 -3.33 -9.34 5.61
N GLY A 354 -3.48 -10.60 6.01
CA GLY A 354 -2.38 -11.57 6.04
C GLY A 354 -1.26 -11.20 7.02
N LEU A 355 0.00 -11.40 6.62
CA LEU A 355 1.15 -11.07 7.46
C LEU A 355 1.33 -9.56 7.68
N LEU A 356 0.86 -8.73 6.75
CA LEU A 356 0.87 -7.27 6.92
C LEU A 356 -0.08 -6.83 8.06
N ALA A 357 -1.26 -7.46 8.15
CA ALA A 357 -2.18 -7.29 9.28
C ALA A 357 -1.55 -7.71 10.61
N MET A 358 -0.79 -8.81 10.63
CA MET A 358 -0.06 -9.21 11.83
C MET A 358 1.04 -8.22 12.20
N MET A 359 1.82 -7.73 11.22
CA MET A 359 2.83 -6.70 11.43
C MET A 359 2.24 -5.44 12.06
N TYR A 360 1.07 -4.99 11.60
CA TYR A 360 0.35 -3.85 12.19
C TYR A 360 -0.06 -4.12 13.64
N ASN A 361 -0.61 -5.31 13.93
CA ASN A 361 -1.10 -5.65 15.26
C ASN A 361 0.04 -5.78 16.27
N THR A 362 1.09 -6.53 15.92
CA THR A 362 2.20 -6.85 16.82
C THR A 362 3.31 -5.81 16.82
N CYS A 363 3.26 -4.84 15.89
CA CYS A 363 4.36 -3.88 15.69
C CYS A 363 5.71 -4.56 15.44
N GLY A 364 5.68 -5.70 14.73
CA GLY A 364 6.85 -6.54 14.49
C GLY A 364 7.47 -7.09 15.77
N GLY A 365 6.68 -7.17 16.84
CA GLY A 365 7.13 -7.60 18.15
C GLY A 365 7.82 -6.53 19.00
N MET A 366 7.65 -5.25 18.68
CA MET A 366 8.13 -4.21 19.58
C MET A 366 7.09 -3.93 20.66
N ALA A 367 7.55 -3.75 21.90
CA ALA A 367 6.73 -3.18 22.97
C ALA A 367 6.13 -1.86 22.50
N VAL A 368 4.81 -1.82 22.33
CA VAL A 368 4.08 -0.60 21.97
C VAL A 368 4.29 0.38 23.11
N LYS A 369 4.93 1.52 22.86
CA LYS A 369 4.98 2.59 23.86
C LYS A 369 3.55 3.00 24.14
N ASP A 370 3.11 2.79 25.39
CA ASP A 370 1.78 3.15 25.87
C ASP A 370 1.65 4.68 25.89
N HIS A 371 1.36 5.26 24.72
CA HIS A 371 0.89 6.62 24.63
C HIS A 371 -0.60 6.56 24.94
N THR A 372 -0.97 7.15 26.08
CA THR A 372 -2.29 7.21 26.71
C THR A 372 -3.35 7.96 25.89
N SER A 373 -3.58 7.52 24.66
CA SER A 373 -4.70 7.93 23.82
C SER A 373 -5.15 6.73 22.99
N ARG A 374 -6.34 6.22 23.31
CA ARG A 374 -6.99 5.06 22.71
C ARG A 374 -6.80 5.01 21.19
N ALA A 375 -6.36 3.86 20.69
CA ALA A 375 -6.36 3.52 19.28
C ALA A 375 -7.75 3.74 18.67
N PRO A 376 -7.88 4.14 17.39
CA PRO A 376 -9.09 3.80 16.65
C PRO A 376 -9.18 2.27 16.60
N GLU A 377 -10.30 1.70 17.06
CA GLU A 377 -10.51 0.25 17.07
C GLU A 377 -10.36 -0.30 15.66
N ALA A 378 -9.32 -1.10 15.43
CA ALA A 378 -9.24 -1.95 14.27
C ALA A 378 -10.50 -2.81 14.22
N THR A 379 -11.34 -2.61 13.21
CA THR A 379 -12.52 -3.45 13.03
C THR A 379 -12.05 -4.77 12.44
N THR A 380 -12.08 -5.83 13.24
CA THR A 380 -11.83 -7.20 12.79
C THR A 380 -13.09 -7.74 12.15
N ILE A 381 -13.02 -8.12 10.88
CA ILE A 381 -14.12 -8.78 10.18
C ILE A 381 -13.88 -10.29 10.22
N SER A 382 -14.79 -11.03 10.88
CA SER A 382 -14.80 -12.50 10.84
C SER A 382 -15.36 -12.98 9.49
N SER A 383 -14.96 -14.18 9.05
CA SER A 383 -15.27 -14.71 7.71
C SER A 383 -16.75 -14.90 7.38
N ASP A 384 -17.67 -14.65 8.32
CA ASP A 384 -19.10 -14.89 8.12
C ASP A 384 -19.88 -13.65 7.62
N SER A 385 -19.25 -12.48 7.52
CA SER A 385 -19.97 -11.22 7.20
C SER A 385 -20.09 -10.88 5.70
N TRP A 386 -19.72 -11.78 4.78
CA TRP A 386 -19.88 -11.55 3.33
C TRP A 386 -21.27 -11.88 2.77
N SER A 387 -22.29 -12.05 3.61
CA SER A 387 -23.65 -12.45 3.17
C SER A 387 -24.77 -11.43 3.39
N MET A 388 -24.50 -10.21 3.87
CA MET A 388 -25.56 -9.21 4.05
C MET A 388 -25.18 -7.83 3.51
N LEU A 389 -25.12 -7.74 2.18
CA LEU A 389 -25.23 -6.48 1.43
C LEU A 389 -26.00 -6.73 0.14
N SER A 390 -27.18 -7.33 0.28
CA SER A 390 -28.26 -7.28 -0.70
C SER A 390 -29.59 -7.44 0.02
N ASP A 391 -30.59 -6.67 -0.41
CA ASP A 391 -32.04 -6.77 -0.10
C ASP A 391 -32.63 -5.95 1.07
N ARG A 392 -33.21 -4.80 0.67
CA ARG A 392 -34.67 -4.46 0.67
C ARG A 392 -35.09 -3.17 1.36
N ILE A 393 -35.77 -2.35 0.55
CA ILE A 393 -36.67 -1.25 0.88
C ILE A 393 -38.05 -1.84 1.28
N VAL A 394 -38.75 -1.21 2.24
CA VAL A 394 -40.18 -0.76 2.19
C VAL A 394 -40.73 -0.43 3.60
N GLU A 395 -41.09 0.85 3.77
CA GLU A 395 -42.23 1.51 4.48
C GLU A 395 -42.47 1.49 6.03
N ARG A 396 -43.06 2.62 6.46
CA ARG A 396 -43.49 3.16 7.79
C ARG A 396 -44.98 2.81 8.08
N PRO A 397 -45.72 3.31 9.13
CA PRO A 397 -45.48 4.38 10.14
C PRO A 397 -46.00 4.18 11.61
N GLU A 398 -45.69 5.18 12.48
CA GLU A 398 -46.48 5.79 13.61
C GLU A 398 -46.81 4.98 14.91
N ALA A 399 -46.96 5.51 16.15
CA ALA A 399 -46.93 6.85 16.78
C ALA A 399 -46.89 6.73 18.35
N GLY A 400 -46.51 7.80 19.08
CA GLY A 400 -47.16 8.22 20.36
C GLY A 400 -46.42 8.14 21.73
N ARG A 401 -46.08 9.33 22.29
CA ARG A 401 -46.20 9.86 23.70
C ARG A 401 -45.86 8.97 24.93
N SER A 402 -45.39 9.41 26.12
CA SER A 402 -44.99 10.69 26.76
C SER A 402 -44.48 10.42 28.21
N HIS A 403 -43.46 11.16 28.67
CA HIS A 403 -43.18 11.76 30.01
C HIS A 403 -43.20 10.97 31.37
N PHE A 404 -42.15 11.21 32.20
CA PHE A 404 -42.18 11.89 33.54
C PHE A 404 -41.44 11.22 34.76
N PHE A 405 -40.21 11.72 35.04
CA PHE A 405 -39.49 12.01 36.32
C PHE A 405 -39.33 11.09 37.57
N ASP A 406 -38.08 11.14 38.10
CA ASP A 406 -37.57 11.13 39.51
C ASP A 406 -37.57 9.84 40.38
N TRP A 407 -36.71 9.63 41.40
CA TRP A 407 -35.39 10.12 41.87
C TRP A 407 -35.08 9.34 43.20
N PHE A 408 -33.86 8.77 43.30
CA PHE A 408 -32.99 8.55 44.49
C PHE A 408 -33.32 7.69 45.75
N PHE A 409 -32.20 7.17 46.29
CA PHE A 409 -31.91 6.47 47.58
C PHE A 409 -32.49 5.06 47.74
N GLY A 410 -31.81 4.05 48.29
CA GLY A 410 -30.55 3.92 49.02
C GLY A 410 -30.43 2.46 49.49
N ARG A 411 -29.19 2.02 49.75
CA ARG A 411 -28.76 0.65 50.11
C ARG A 411 -29.58 -0.01 51.24
N VAL A 412 -29.62 -1.35 51.26
CA VAL A 412 -29.17 -2.25 52.36
C VAL A 412 -29.50 -3.74 52.03
N PHE A 413 -28.51 -4.61 52.26
CA PHE A 413 -28.45 -6.09 52.17
C PHE A 413 -29.24 -6.81 53.30
N PRO A 414 -29.23 -8.16 53.52
CA PRO A 414 -29.07 -9.37 52.67
C PRO A 414 -30.04 -10.57 53.02
N LYS A 415 -29.85 -11.71 52.31
CA LYS A 415 -29.97 -13.15 52.73
C LYS A 415 -31.36 -13.80 52.92
N GLU A 416 -31.74 -14.74 52.03
CA GLU A 416 -31.80 -16.22 52.20
C GLU A 416 -33.05 -16.71 52.98
N THR A 417 -33.98 -17.54 52.45
CA THR A 417 -33.81 -18.96 52.07
C THR A 417 -35.10 -19.54 51.41
N ARG A 418 -34.87 -20.56 50.57
CA ARG A 418 -35.70 -21.64 49.94
C ARG A 418 -37.18 -21.83 50.34
N VAL A 419 -38.05 -22.11 49.34
CA VAL A 419 -38.74 -23.42 49.10
C VAL A 419 -39.28 -23.49 47.65
N ARG A 420 -39.14 -24.66 47.02
CA ARG A 420 -39.60 -25.04 45.66
C ARG A 420 -41.09 -25.40 45.62
N ARG A 421 -41.80 -24.99 44.55
CA ARG A 421 -42.62 -25.91 43.72
C ARG A 421 -42.89 -25.32 42.32
N ARG A 422 -42.62 -26.14 41.30
CA ARG A 422 -42.76 -25.88 39.86
C ARG A 422 -44.24 -25.85 39.45
N LEU A 423 -44.59 -25.00 38.47
CA LEU A 423 -45.15 -25.42 37.17
C LEU A 423 -45.33 -24.21 36.24
N SER A 424 -45.30 -24.51 34.94
CA SER A 424 -45.54 -23.67 33.76
C SER A 424 -44.38 -22.81 33.23
N SER A 425 -44.01 -23.18 32.01
CA SER A 425 -42.95 -22.65 31.15
C SER A 425 -43.42 -21.39 30.43
N CYS A 426 -42.67 -20.29 30.53
CA CYS A 426 -42.69 -19.22 29.53
C CYS A 426 -41.37 -18.45 29.54
N ARG A 427 -40.81 -18.26 28.34
CA ARG A 427 -39.61 -17.49 28.02
C ARG A 427 -39.88 -15.99 28.22
N THR A 428 -39.02 -15.32 28.96
CA THR A 428 -38.85 -13.86 29.02
C THR A 428 -37.34 -13.62 28.91
N GLY A 429 -36.77 -12.88 27.96
CA GLY A 429 -37.26 -11.63 27.39
C GLY A 429 -36.70 -10.46 28.22
N THR A 430 -35.37 -10.31 28.30
CA THR A 430 -34.73 -9.18 28.97
C THR A 430 -34.39 -8.09 27.96
N THR A 431 -35.23 -7.07 27.95
CA THR A 431 -34.97 -5.74 27.39
C THR A 431 -33.88 -5.04 28.19
N SER A 432 -32.74 -4.72 27.55
CA SER A 432 -31.83 -3.67 28.00
C SER A 432 -32.31 -2.33 27.41
N LYS A 433 -32.51 -1.33 28.27
CA LYS A 433 -32.98 0.00 27.91
C LYS A 433 -31.93 0.73 27.07
N LYS A 434 -32.38 1.28 25.93
CA LYS A 434 -31.67 2.30 25.14
C LYS A 434 -31.74 3.64 25.88
N GLU A 435 -30.58 4.24 26.12
CA GLU A 435 -30.45 5.63 26.54
C GLU A 435 -30.35 6.52 25.29
N ALA A 436 -31.24 7.51 25.15
CA ALA A 436 -31.27 8.43 24.03
C ALA A 436 -30.49 9.71 24.38
N ILE A 437 -29.40 9.96 23.64
CA ILE A 437 -28.59 11.18 23.73
C ILE A 437 -29.19 12.23 22.79
N ARG A 438 -29.40 13.46 23.29
CA ARG A 438 -29.80 14.65 22.52
C ARG A 438 -28.76 14.98 21.42
N PRO A 439 -29.13 15.65 20.32
CA PRO A 439 -28.22 15.82 19.20
C PRO A 439 -27.04 16.72 19.62
N ALA A 440 -25.88 16.11 19.77
CA ALA A 440 -24.64 16.82 20.00
C ALA A 440 -24.26 17.57 18.71
N SER A 441 -23.91 18.83 18.90
CA SER A 441 -23.28 19.71 17.92
C SER A 441 -22.16 19.00 17.15
N SER A 442 -22.09 19.25 15.85
CA SER A 442 -21.06 18.77 14.94
C SER A 442 -19.63 19.00 15.48
N SER A 443 -18.99 17.93 15.94
CA SER A 443 -17.53 17.85 16.05
C SER A 443 -17.05 16.79 15.06
N SER A 444 -16.61 17.23 13.89
CA SER A 444 -16.04 16.40 12.84
C SER A 444 -14.67 15.85 13.27
N ASN A 445 -14.64 14.66 13.86
CA ASN A 445 -13.43 13.88 14.05
C ASN A 445 -13.71 12.43 13.64
N HIS A 446 -13.83 12.21 12.32
CA HIS A 446 -13.92 10.87 11.75
C HIS A 446 -12.54 10.48 11.21
N SER A 447 -11.67 9.93 12.07
CA SER A 447 -10.63 9.02 11.58
C SER A 447 -11.29 7.67 11.37
N VAL A 448 -11.17 7.13 10.16
CA VAL A 448 -11.70 5.81 9.83
C VAL A 448 -10.59 4.81 10.16
N PRO A 449 -10.84 3.83 11.04
CA PRO A 449 -9.81 2.89 11.47
C PRO A 449 -9.23 2.11 10.30
N VAL A 450 -8.01 1.60 10.47
CA VAL A 450 -7.48 0.55 9.60
C VAL A 450 -8.34 -0.70 9.77
N VAL A 451 -8.80 -1.27 8.65
CA VAL A 451 -9.55 -2.53 8.65
C VAL A 451 -8.56 -3.68 8.64
N ILE A 452 -8.76 -4.67 9.51
CA ILE A 452 -7.78 -5.75 9.70
C ILE A 452 -8.43 -7.10 9.38
N ALA A 453 -7.86 -7.79 8.40
CA ALA A 453 -8.21 -9.15 8.02
C ALA A 453 -7.04 -10.12 8.29
N VAL A 454 -6.96 -10.67 9.51
CA VAL A 454 -5.87 -11.59 9.93
C VAL A 454 -6.04 -13.01 9.37
N LYS A 455 -6.87 -13.21 8.35
CA LYS A 455 -7.06 -14.53 7.74
C LYS A 455 -5.81 -14.89 6.92
N LEU A 456 -4.89 -15.61 7.56
CA LEU A 456 -3.66 -16.05 6.92
C LEU A 456 -3.92 -17.13 5.86
N THR A 457 -3.29 -17.00 4.70
CA THR A 457 -3.22 -18.05 3.68
C THR A 457 -2.39 -19.26 4.17
N ARG A 458 -2.37 -20.34 3.38
CA ARG A 458 -1.57 -21.54 3.72
C ARG A 458 -0.07 -21.21 3.79
N SER A 459 0.45 -20.50 2.79
CA SER A 459 1.84 -20.09 2.75
C SER A 459 2.19 -19.17 3.92
N GLU A 460 1.34 -18.19 4.21
CA GLU A 460 1.52 -17.28 5.35
C GLU A 460 1.56 -18.01 6.70
N LYS A 461 0.66 -18.97 6.94
CA LYS A 461 0.70 -19.79 8.17
C LYS A 461 2.02 -20.54 8.31
N ARG A 462 2.51 -21.10 7.21
CA ARG A 462 3.74 -21.89 7.20
C ARG A 462 4.97 -21.01 7.49
N VAL A 463 5.02 -19.81 6.92
CA VAL A 463 6.04 -18.80 7.25
C VAL A 463 5.95 -18.39 8.72
N MET A 464 4.74 -18.21 9.25
CA MET A 464 4.56 -17.78 10.63
C MET A 464 4.85 -18.85 11.67
N ASN A 465 4.63 -20.12 11.35
CA ASN A 465 5.07 -21.22 12.22
C ASN A 465 6.59 -21.19 12.38
N TRP A 466 7.34 -21.12 11.26
CA TRP A 466 8.80 -20.97 11.29
C TRP A 466 9.24 -19.71 12.06
N TYR A 467 8.60 -18.56 11.78
CA TYR A 467 8.92 -17.30 12.42
C TYR A 467 8.73 -17.40 13.94
N ASN A 468 7.57 -17.87 14.39
CA ASN A 468 7.23 -17.96 15.82
C ASN A 468 8.10 -18.98 16.58
N GLU A 469 8.38 -20.14 15.97
CA GLU A 469 9.27 -21.14 16.55
C GLU A 469 10.68 -20.59 16.74
N THR A 470 11.20 -19.92 15.72
CA THR A 470 12.53 -19.29 15.77
C THR A 470 12.55 -18.15 16.80
N MET A 471 11.54 -17.28 16.81
CA MET A 471 11.41 -16.22 17.83
C MET A 471 11.40 -16.79 19.25
N THR A 472 10.62 -17.84 19.49
CA THR A 472 10.51 -18.50 20.80
C THR A 472 11.84 -19.13 21.21
N TYR A 473 12.51 -19.81 20.28
CA TYR A 473 13.82 -20.44 20.51
C TYR A 473 14.89 -19.43 20.94
N HIS A 474 14.84 -18.20 20.42
CA HIS A 474 15.79 -17.13 20.75
C HIS A 474 15.39 -16.26 21.95
N GLY A 475 14.39 -16.67 22.73
CA GLY A 475 13.98 -15.95 23.94
C GLY A 475 13.04 -14.76 23.69
N GLY A 476 12.39 -14.73 22.53
CA GLY A 476 11.37 -13.75 22.19
C GLY A 476 11.87 -12.58 21.34
N GLU A 477 11.14 -11.47 21.45
CA GLU A 477 11.28 -10.31 20.58
C GLU A 477 12.49 -9.45 20.96
N SER A 478 13.51 -9.45 20.10
CA SER A 478 14.65 -8.54 20.17
C SER A 478 15.12 -8.14 18.77
N ILE A 479 15.89 -7.04 18.69
CA ILE A 479 16.51 -6.61 17.43
C ILE A 479 17.47 -7.69 16.92
N GLU A 480 18.15 -8.39 17.83
CA GLU A 480 19.07 -9.49 17.51
C GLU A 480 18.33 -10.69 16.90
N THR A 481 17.16 -11.05 17.44
CA THR A 481 16.33 -12.14 16.91
C THR A 481 15.73 -11.79 15.56
N ILE A 482 15.27 -10.54 15.36
CA ILE A 482 14.80 -10.06 14.05
C ILE A 482 15.92 -10.13 13.02
N ALA A 483 17.12 -9.68 13.39
CA ALA A 483 18.29 -9.76 12.52
C ALA A 483 18.69 -11.21 12.21
N GLU A 484 18.51 -12.14 13.16
CA GLU A 484 18.72 -13.58 12.93
C GLU A 484 17.75 -14.13 11.90
N LEU A 485 16.46 -13.88 12.04
CA LEU A 485 15.43 -14.29 11.08
C LEU A 485 15.71 -13.73 9.67
N GLU A 486 16.15 -12.47 9.60
CA GLU A 486 16.56 -11.85 8.34
C GLU A 486 17.79 -12.55 7.73
N ARG A 487 18.83 -12.86 8.53
CA ARG A 487 19.98 -13.63 8.05
C ARG A 487 19.56 -14.99 7.50
N GLN A 488 18.66 -15.69 8.20
CA GLN A 488 18.19 -17.01 7.80
C GLN A 488 17.44 -16.96 6.46
N VAL A 489 16.50 -16.03 6.29
CA VAL A 489 15.75 -15.92 5.04
C VAL A 489 16.63 -15.46 3.87
N CYS A 490 17.56 -14.52 4.10
CA CYS A 490 18.49 -14.08 3.06
C CYS A 490 19.40 -15.22 2.60
N MET A 491 20.03 -15.95 3.54
CA MET A 491 20.89 -17.10 3.20
C MET A 491 20.11 -18.26 2.61
N PHE A 492 18.87 -18.50 3.04
CA PHE A 492 18.04 -19.54 2.46
C PHE A 492 17.63 -19.22 1.01
N HIS A 493 17.25 -17.98 0.71
CA HIS A 493 17.03 -17.57 -0.67
C HIS A 493 18.29 -17.79 -1.52
N ASP A 494 19.46 -17.46 -0.98
CA ASP A 494 20.72 -17.63 -1.68
C ASP A 494 21.06 -19.10 -1.95
N GLN A 495 20.92 -19.96 -0.93
CA GLN A 495 21.35 -21.35 -0.99
C GLN A 495 20.31 -22.33 -1.53
N CYS A 496 19.02 -22.00 -1.47
CA CYS A 496 17.93 -22.94 -1.76
C CYS A 496 16.93 -22.45 -2.81
N LEU A 497 16.83 -21.15 -3.06
CA LEU A 497 15.87 -20.56 -4.01
C LEU A 497 16.57 -19.91 -5.22
N GLY A 498 17.77 -20.40 -5.53
CA GLY A 498 18.50 -20.05 -6.74
C GLY A 498 19.35 -18.80 -6.65
N GLY A 499 19.72 -18.30 -5.46
CA GLY A 499 20.69 -17.20 -5.34
C GLY A 499 20.06 -15.80 -5.28
N ILE A 500 20.79 -14.86 -4.68
CA ILE A 500 20.40 -13.44 -4.68
C ILE A 500 20.96 -12.73 -5.93
N ILE A 501 20.06 -12.34 -6.82
CA ILE A 501 20.39 -11.62 -8.06
C ILE A 501 20.85 -10.20 -7.72
N ASP A 502 22.03 -9.81 -8.22
CA ASP A 502 22.51 -8.44 -8.07
C ASP A 502 21.68 -7.45 -8.90
N TYR A 503 21.76 -6.18 -8.55
CA TYR A 503 21.29 -5.11 -9.42
C TYR A 503 22.12 -5.07 -10.71
N SER A 504 21.50 -4.71 -11.82
CA SER A 504 22.26 -4.39 -13.04
C SER A 504 23.13 -3.16 -12.83
N ASP A 505 24.27 -3.09 -13.52
CA ASP A 505 25.17 -1.92 -13.45
C ASP A 505 24.45 -0.61 -13.82
N GLU A 506 23.51 -0.69 -14.76
CA GLU A 506 22.70 0.46 -15.15
C GLU A 506 21.79 0.92 -14.00
N PHE A 507 21.17 -0.01 -13.27
CA PHE A 507 20.36 0.32 -12.10
C PHE A 507 21.21 0.92 -10.97
N LYS A 508 22.38 0.33 -10.69
CA LYS A 508 23.35 0.85 -9.71
C LYS A 508 23.79 2.28 -10.06
N ALA A 509 24.15 2.54 -11.31
CA ALA A 509 24.59 3.85 -11.77
C ALA A 509 23.48 4.91 -11.70
N LEU A 510 22.25 4.55 -12.07
CA LEU A 510 21.10 5.46 -12.06
C LEU A 510 20.67 5.81 -10.63
N TRP A 511 20.53 4.80 -9.78
CA TRP A 511 19.98 4.94 -8.43
C TRP A 511 21.04 5.12 -7.34
N GLY A 512 22.33 5.03 -7.67
CA GLY A 512 23.40 5.20 -6.70
C GLY A 512 23.35 4.17 -5.56
N VAL A 513 22.89 2.96 -5.89
CA VAL A 513 22.80 1.80 -4.99
C VAL A 513 23.91 0.81 -5.34
N GLN A 514 24.34 0.02 -4.36
CA GLN A 514 25.47 -0.89 -4.53
C GLN A 514 25.02 -2.31 -4.86
N GLU A 515 24.14 -2.87 -4.05
CA GLU A 515 23.64 -4.23 -4.16
C GLU A 515 22.33 -4.39 -3.36
N PRO A 516 21.54 -5.46 -3.59
CA PRO A 516 20.38 -5.80 -2.78
C PRO A 516 20.72 -5.98 -1.30
N ARG A 517 19.78 -5.61 -0.43
CA ARG A 517 19.95 -5.71 1.04
C ARG A 517 20.37 -7.11 1.49
N CYS A 518 19.68 -8.14 1.03
CA CYS A 518 20.02 -9.52 1.42
C CYS A 518 21.38 -9.96 0.86
N ARG A 519 21.83 -9.41 -0.28
CA ARG A 519 23.16 -9.72 -0.82
C ARG A 519 24.26 -9.20 0.11
N THR A 520 24.10 -8.01 0.66
CA THR A 520 25.01 -7.48 1.70
C THR A 520 25.08 -8.39 2.92
N ILE A 521 23.93 -8.90 3.37
CA ILE A 521 23.85 -9.81 4.52
C ILE A 521 24.55 -11.14 4.22
N VAL A 522 24.25 -11.76 3.08
CA VAL A 522 24.88 -13.01 2.64
C VAL A 522 26.39 -12.86 2.51
N ASN A 523 26.85 -11.77 1.87
CA ASN A 523 28.26 -11.49 1.71
C ASN A 523 28.98 -11.31 3.06
N ALA A 524 28.36 -10.63 4.03
CA ALA A 524 28.92 -10.47 5.37
C ALA A 524 29.01 -11.81 6.13
N ILE A 525 28.03 -12.70 5.97
CA ILE A 525 28.06 -14.06 6.55
C ILE A 525 29.18 -14.88 5.91
N ASN A 526 29.30 -14.87 4.58
CA ASN A 526 30.32 -15.62 3.84
C ASN A 526 31.74 -15.15 4.17
N ARG A 527 31.93 -13.86 4.52
CA ARG A 527 33.21 -13.31 5.02
C ARG A 527 33.45 -13.54 6.52
N GLY A 528 32.49 -14.09 7.26
CA GLY A 528 32.57 -14.31 8.71
C GLY A 528 32.37 -13.05 9.57
N GLU A 529 31.94 -11.93 8.97
CA GLU A 529 31.64 -10.67 9.65
C GLU A 529 30.33 -10.74 10.44
N GLN A 530 29.38 -11.54 9.96
CA GLN A 530 28.14 -11.88 10.65
C GLN A 530 28.06 -13.39 10.87
N LYS A 531 27.41 -13.79 11.97
CA LYS A 531 27.25 -15.19 12.35
C LYS A 531 25.79 -15.45 12.69
N PHE A 532 25.39 -16.69 12.45
CA PHE A 532 24.12 -17.20 12.97
C PHE A 532 24.24 -17.43 14.47
N ILE A 533 23.19 -17.03 15.19
CA ILE A 533 23.01 -17.43 16.59
C ILE A 533 22.62 -18.90 16.63
N ASP A 534 21.79 -19.32 15.69
CA ASP A 534 21.31 -20.68 15.55
C ASP A 534 22.17 -21.51 14.59
N ALA A 535 23.04 -22.37 15.12
CA ALA A 535 23.88 -23.24 14.31
C ALA A 535 23.08 -24.24 13.43
N LYS A 536 21.81 -24.50 13.78
CA LYS A 536 20.91 -25.43 13.09
C LYS A 536 19.89 -24.72 12.19
N TRP A 537 20.09 -23.43 11.91
CA TRP A 537 19.13 -22.63 11.16
C TRP A 537 18.77 -23.27 9.80
N LYS A 538 19.77 -23.82 9.10
CA LYS A 538 19.60 -24.40 7.76
C LYS A 538 18.72 -25.64 7.81
N GLU A 539 19.02 -26.59 8.70
CA GLU A 539 18.22 -27.80 8.92
C GLU A 539 16.75 -27.45 9.22
N ARG A 540 16.52 -26.43 10.06
CA ARG A 540 15.17 -25.94 10.38
C ARG A 540 14.45 -25.31 9.20
N MET A 541 15.14 -24.47 8.43
CA MET A 541 14.58 -23.86 7.22
C MET A 541 14.25 -24.92 6.16
N GLU A 542 15.15 -25.87 5.92
CA GLU A 542 14.94 -26.96 4.96
C GLU A 542 13.79 -27.88 5.39
N THR A 543 13.66 -28.15 6.69
CA THR A 543 12.52 -28.90 7.24
C THR A 543 11.20 -28.15 7.01
N HIS A 544 11.21 -26.82 7.20
CA HIS A 544 10.01 -26.00 7.04
C HIS A 544 9.60 -25.80 5.59
N PHE A 545 10.55 -25.56 4.70
CA PHE A 545 10.32 -25.00 3.37
C PHE A 545 10.80 -25.90 2.22
N GLY A 546 11.65 -26.90 2.48
CA GLY A 546 12.37 -27.67 1.47
C GLY A 546 13.61 -26.92 0.97
N CYS A 547 14.32 -27.44 -0.03
CA CYS A 547 15.42 -26.73 -0.70
C CYS A 547 15.43 -27.11 -2.19
N PRO A 548 14.59 -26.48 -3.02
CA PRO A 548 14.36 -26.93 -4.39
C PRO A 548 15.56 -26.72 -5.32
N HIS A 549 16.43 -25.74 -5.02
CA HIS A 549 17.63 -25.44 -5.79
C HIS A 549 18.84 -25.34 -4.86
N PRO A 550 19.34 -26.48 -4.33
CA PRO A 550 20.45 -26.45 -3.39
C PRO A 550 21.73 -26.00 -4.10
N ALA A 551 22.39 -24.98 -3.55
CA ALA A 551 23.72 -24.58 -3.96
C ALA A 551 24.66 -25.80 -3.84
N ASN A 552 25.13 -26.30 -4.99
CA ASN A 552 25.93 -27.53 -5.20
C ASN A 552 25.19 -28.82 -5.60
N SER A 553 23.92 -28.79 -6.03
CA SER A 553 23.46 -29.90 -6.89
C SER A 553 24.18 -29.80 -8.23
N THR A 554 25.13 -30.70 -8.48
CA THR A 554 25.57 -31.00 -9.85
C THR A 554 24.31 -31.28 -10.66
N VAL A 555 24.02 -30.43 -11.64
CA VAL A 555 23.03 -30.73 -12.67
C VAL A 555 23.59 -31.94 -13.40
N VAL A 556 23.11 -33.14 -13.04
CA VAL A 556 23.26 -34.31 -13.90
C VAL A 556 22.35 -34.02 -15.09
N ASN A 557 22.94 -33.64 -16.22
CA ASN A 557 22.24 -33.63 -17.49
C ASN A 557 21.90 -35.08 -17.82
N ASP A 558 20.68 -35.51 -17.47
CA ASP A 558 20.10 -36.76 -17.94
C ASP A 558 19.43 -36.60 -19.33
N ASP A 559 20.01 -35.78 -20.20
CA ASP A 559 19.66 -35.72 -21.62
C ASP A 559 20.88 -36.13 -22.47
N ALA A 560 21.20 -37.42 -22.35
CA ALA A 560 21.89 -38.17 -23.39
C ALA A 560 21.15 -39.51 -23.57
N LYS A 561 19.98 -39.45 -24.23
CA LYS A 561 19.47 -40.52 -25.08
C LYS A 561 18.40 -40.02 -26.04
#